data_AF-A0A0L1LYA9-F1
#
_entry.id   AF-A0A0L1LYA9-F1
#
_cell.length_a   1.000
_cell.length_b   1.000
_cell.length_c   1.000
_cell.angle_alpha   90.00
_cell.angle_beta   90.00
_cell.angle_gamma   90.00
#
_symmetry.space_group_name_H-M   'P 1'
#
loop_
_entity.id
_entity.type
_entity.pdbx_description
1 polymer ?
#
loop_
_entity_poly.entity_id
_entity_poly.type
_entity_poly.pdbx_seq_one_letter_code
_entity_poly.pdbx_strand_id
1 'polypeptide(L)'
;MQRNPVLKPRVATPALIIASAMTLVLAVILAVLSFTISGTAWLLVALTTPCAVVVLFWAQRVRGQRQWQALTAEQWKRFESLKAAGGTTTEVTVLTVDALQPTGSWITISWNRFDYIQPAWIEALPEPLWPGSVLLIQPDPTQVRPGAPWPSTYRISGDHVLAWAPVRGHRPQ
;
A
#
# COMPACT_ATOMS: atom_id res chain seq x y z
N MET A 1 -1.29 -10.20 13.88
CA MET A 1 -0.40 -9.29 13.12
C MET A 1 -1.24 -8.47 12.16
N GLN A 2 -1.45 -7.19 12.45
CA GLN A 2 -2.20 -6.29 11.57
C GLN A 2 -1.33 -5.98 10.35
N ARG A 3 -1.78 -6.42 9.17
CA ARG A 3 -1.02 -6.26 7.93
C ARG A 3 -1.07 -4.79 7.50
N ASN A 4 0.08 -4.14 7.36
CA ASN A 4 0.16 -2.73 6.95
C ASN A 4 -0.61 -2.53 5.62
N PRO A 5 -1.74 -1.81 5.64
CA PRO A 5 -2.59 -1.61 4.47
C PRO A 5 -1.97 -0.66 3.44
N VAL A 6 -0.93 0.10 3.80
CA VAL A 6 -0.21 1.01 2.89
C VAL A 6 0.76 0.29 1.97
N LEU A 7 1.22 -0.90 2.38
CA LEU A 7 2.17 -1.68 1.58
C LEU A 7 1.47 -2.42 0.45
N LYS A 8 1.63 -1.91 -0.77
CA LYS A 8 1.21 -2.60 -1.99
C LYS A 8 1.83 -4.00 -2.05
N PRO A 9 1.02 -5.07 -2.14
CA PRO A 9 1.53 -6.43 -2.25
C PRO A 9 2.33 -6.59 -3.55
N ARG A 10 3.57 -7.08 -3.43
CA ARG A 10 4.42 -7.36 -4.59
C ARG A 10 3.94 -8.64 -5.28
N VAL A 11 3.51 -8.48 -6.52
CA VAL A 11 2.88 -9.57 -7.30
C VAL A 11 3.92 -10.40 -8.03
N ALA A 12 4.93 -9.74 -8.61
CA ALA A 12 6.04 -10.40 -9.28
C ALA A 12 7.32 -10.26 -8.44
N THR A 13 7.83 -11.39 -7.97
CA THR A 13 9.20 -11.51 -7.47
C THR A 13 10.09 -12.08 -8.58
N PRO A 14 11.37 -11.70 -8.66
CA PRO A 14 12.30 -12.27 -9.65
C PRO A 14 12.30 -13.80 -9.61
N ALA A 15 12.27 -14.39 -8.41
CA ALA A 15 12.18 -15.83 -8.22
C ALA A 15 10.93 -16.47 -8.84
N LEU A 16 9.75 -15.83 -8.72
CA LEU A 16 8.52 -16.35 -9.32
C LEU A 16 8.56 -16.25 -10.85
N ILE A 17 9.13 -15.17 -11.39
CA ILE A 17 9.33 -15.00 -12.83
C ILE A 17 10.25 -16.11 -13.36
N ILE A 18 11.40 -16.31 -12.72
CA ILE A 18 12.37 -17.35 -13.09
C ILE A 18 11.74 -18.74 -12.98
N ALA A 19 11.05 -19.04 -11.87
CA ALA A 19 10.38 -20.32 -11.68
C ALA A 19 9.30 -20.56 -12.76
N SER A 20 8.51 -19.54 -13.11
CA SER A 20 7.50 -19.64 -14.16
C SER A 20 8.12 -19.86 -15.55
N ALA A 21 9.22 -19.17 -15.87
CA ALA A 21 9.94 -19.34 -17.12
C ALA A 21 10.56 -20.73 -17.22
N MET A 22 11.22 -21.21 -16.17
CA MET A 22 11.80 -22.56 -16.13
C MET A 22 10.73 -23.65 -16.23
N THR A 23 9.60 -23.47 -15.54
CA THR A 23 8.48 -24.42 -15.60
C THR A 23 7.88 -24.48 -17.00
N LEU A 24 7.77 -23.33 -17.68
CA LEU A 24 7.28 -23.27 -19.06
C LEU A 24 8.25 -23.93 -20.05
N VAL A 25 9.55 -23.67 -19.95
CA VAL A 25 10.57 -24.32 -20.79
C VAL A 25 10.58 -25.82 -20.58
N LEU A 26 10.56 -26.27 -19.32
CA LEU A 26 10.49 -27.70 -18.98
C LEU A 26 9.19 -28.32 -19.49
N ALA A 27 8.08 -27.58 -19.42
CA ALA A 27 6.80 -28.02 -19.93
C ALA A 27 6.81 -28.27 -21.44
N VAL A 28 7.43 -27.38 -22.21
CA VAL A 28 7.57 -27.55 -23.67
C VAL A 28 8.44 -28.77 -24.00
N ILE A 29 9.59 -28.93 -23.34
CA ILE A 29 10.52 -30.04 -23.60
C ILE A 29 9.82 -31.39 -23.32
N LEU A 30 9.17 -31.51 -22.16
CA LEU A 30 8.48 -32.75 -21.76
C LEU A 30 7.25 -33.03 -22.63
N ALA A 31 6.54 -31.99 -23.08
CA ALA A 31 5.43 -32.17 -24.03
C ALA A 31 5.93 -32.74 -25.36
N VAL A 32 7.00 -32.20 -25.94
CA VAL A 32 7.59 -32.71 -27.18
C VAL A 32 8.01 -34.17 -27.02
N LEU A 33 8.72 -34.50 -25.93
CA LEU A 33 9.12 -35.88 -25.60
C LEU A 33 7.91 -36.83 -25.54
N SER A 34 6.81 -36.38 -24.91
CA SER A 34 5.59 -37.18 -24.74
C SER A 34 4.88 -37.54 -26.05
N PHE A 35 5.01 -36.70 -27.09
CA PHE A 35 4.46 -36.97 -28.42
C PHE A 35 5.39 -37.81 -29.30
N THR A 36 6.69 -37.82 -29.00
CA THR A 36 7.70 -38.55 -29.80
C THR A 36 7.96 -39.97 -29.35
N ILE A 37 7.72 -40.32 -28.08
CA ILE A 37 8.11 -41.62 -27.50
C ILE A 37 6.87 -42.33 -26.92
N SER A 38 6.62 -43.56 -27.37
CA SER A 38 5.53 -44.38 -26.80
C SER A 38 5.87 -44.83 -25.37
N GLY A 39 4.91 -44.71 -24.45
CA GLY A 39 5.07 -45.11 -23.03
C GLY A 39 5.38 -43.98 -22.06
N THR A 40 5.51 -42.73 -22.52
CA THR A 40 5.83 -41.56 -21.68
C THR A 40 4.62 -40.76 -21.21
N ALA A 41 3.42 -41.33 -21.23
CA ALA A 41 2.18 -40.64 -20.81
C ALA A 41 2.24 -40.12 -19.35
N TRP A 42 3.02 -40.77 -18.48
CA TRP A 42 3.25 -40.31 -17.10
C TRP A 42 3.96 -38.95 -17.01
N LEU A 43 4.71 -38.55 -18.06
CA LEU A 43 5.34 -37.23 -18.12
C LEU A 43 4.31 -36.10 -18.15
N LEU A 44 3.10 -36.33 -18.67
CA LEU A 44 2.02 -35.34 -18.65
C LEU A 44 1.50 -35.10 -17.21
N VAL A 45 1.45 -36.14 -16.39
CA VAL A 45 1.10 -36.01 -14.95
C VAL A 45 2.20 -35.29 -14.18
N ALA A 46 3.47 -35.58 -14.50
CA ALA A 46 4.62 -34.86 -13.97
C ALA A 46 4.66 -33.38 -14.40
N LEU A 47 4.06 -33.04 -15.55
CA LEU A 47 3.93 -31.67 -16.07
C LEU A 47 2.84 -30.85 -15.37
N THR A 48 1.68 -31.48 -15.19
CA THR A 48 0.46 -30.79 -14.72
C THR A 48 0.62 -30.32 -13.29
N THR A 49 1.32 -31.09 -12.46
CA THR A 49 1.55 -30.78 -11.04
C THR A 49 2.30 -29.43 -10.83
N PRO A 50 3.52 -29.21 -11.37
CA PRO A 50 4.22 -27.94 -11.20
C PRO A 50 3.52 -26.76 -11.89
N CYS A 51 2.90 -26.96 -13.05
CA CYS A 51 2.10 -25.94 -13.72
C CYS A 51 0.92 -25.49 -12.84
N ALA A 52 0.18 -26.43 -12.25
CA ALA A 52 -0.94 -26.12 -11.36
C ALA A 52 -0.48 -25.34 -10.13
N VAL A 53 0.66 -25.71 -9.54
CA VAL A 53 1.25 -24.98 -8.41
C VAL A 53 1.60 -23.54 -8.80
N VAL A 54 2.29 -23.32 -9.93
CA VAL A 54 2.64 -21.98 -10.41
C VAL A 54 1.38 -21.13 -10.63
N VAL A 55 0.36 -21.68 -11.29
CA VAL A 55 -0.92 -20.99 -11.53
C VAL A 55 -1.62 -20.63 -10.21
N LEU A 56 -1.66 -21.54 -9.25
CA LEU A 56 -2.25 -21.29 -7.93
C LEU A 56 -1.53 -20.14 -7.20
N PHE A 57 -0.20 -20.13 -7.21
CA PHE A 57 0.59 -19.05 -6.61
C PHE A 57 0.31 -17.69 -7.27
N TRP A 58 0.26 -17.64 -8.60
CA TRP A 58 -0.13 -16.42 -9.32
C TRP A 58 -1.55 -16.00 -8.98
N ALA A 59 -2.50 -16.92 -8.97
CA ALA A 59 -3.90 -16.63 -8.66
C ALA A 59 -4.05 -16.04 -7.24
N GLN A 60 -3.37 -16.61 -6.23
CA GLN A 60 -3.38 -16.08 -4.87
C GLN A 60 -2.78 -14.68 -4.80
N ARG A 61 -1.65 -14.43 -5.47
CA ARG A 61 -0.98 -13.12 -5.50
C ARG A 61 -1.84 -12.05 -6.18
N VAL A 62 -2.44 -12.39 -7.32
CA VAL A 62 -3.33 -11.49 -8.06
C VAL A 62 -4.59 -11.19 -7.25
N ARG A 63 -5.18 -12.19 -6.59
CA ARG A 63 -6.32 -11.98 -5.68
C ARG A 63 -5.96 -11.01 -4.55
N GLY A 64 -4.82 -11.22 -3.90
CA GLY A 64 -4.33 -10.32 -2.86
C GLY A 64 -4.12 -8.87 -3.36
N GLN A 65 -3.60 -8.70 -4.58
CA GLN A 65 -3.48 -7.37 -5.19
C GLN A 65 -4.84 -6.74 -5.46
N ARG A 66 -5.80 -7.49 -6.02
CA ARG A 66 -7.15 -6.98 -6.30
C ARG A 66 -7.87 -6.57 -5.03
N GLN A 67 -7.77 -7.37 -3.96
CA GLN A 67 -8.31 -7.04 -2.65
C GLN A 67 -7.69 -5.76 -2.09
N TRP A 68 -6.36 -5.65 -2.15
CA TRP A 68 -5.68 -4.43 -1.72
C TRP A 68 -6.11 -3.20 -2.54
N GLN A 69 -6.27 -3.34 -3.86
CA GLN A 69 -6.77 -2.26 -4.72
C GLN A 69 -8.21 -1.85 -4.38
N ALA A 70 -9.10 -2.82 -4.11
CA ALA A 70 -10.48 -2.54 -3.74
C ALA A 70 -10.55 -1.77 -2.41
N LEU A 71 -9.85 -2.25 -1.37
CA LEU A 71 -9.78 -1.58 -0.08
C LEU A 71 -9.17 -0.18 -0.18
N THR A 72 -8.09 -0.04 -0.96
CA THR A 72 -7.44 1.25 -1.19
C THR A 72 -8.38 2.22 -1.91
N ALA A 73 -9.13 1.74 -2.91
CA ALA A 73 -10.10 2.56 -3.63
C ALA A 73 -11.26 3.00 -2.75
N GLU A 74 -11.75 2.13 -1.88
CA GLU A 74 -12.78 2.47 -0.88
C GLU A 74 -12.27 3.53 0.10
N GLN A 75 -11.03 3.41 0.58
CA GLN A 75 -10.42 4.41 1.45
C GLN A 75 -10.25 5.76 0.75
N TRP A 76 -9.76 5.77 -0.48
CA TRP A 76 -9.68 7.00 -1.29
C TRP A 76 -11.06 7.61 -1.55
N LYS A 77 -12.09 6.79 -1.81
CA LYS A 77 -13.46 7.28 -1.97
C LYS A 77 -13.98 7.95 -0.69
N ARG A 78 -13.72 7.35 0.48
CA ARG A 78 -14.05 7.95 1.78
C ARG A 78 -13.27 9.24 2.02
N PHE A 79 -11.96 9.24 1.72
CA PHE A 79 -11.09 10.40 1.83
C PHE A 79 -11.61 11.58 1.00
N GLU A 80 -11.90 11.36 -0.29
CA GLU A 80 -12.44 12.40 -1.17
C GLU A 80 -13.84 12.86 -0.73
N SER A 81 -14.69 11.95 -0.25
CA SER A 81 -16.01 12.33 0.27
C SER A 81 -15.92 13.24 1.50
N LEU A 82 -14.96 12.99 2.39
CA LEU A 82 -14.74 13.81 3.59
C LEU A 82 -14.04 15.12 3.26
N LYS A 83 -13.14 15.12 2.27
CA LYS A 83 -12.53 16.33 1.73
C LYS A 83 -13.56 17.25 1.09
N ALA A 84 -14.55 16.69 0.38
CA ALA A 84 -15.64 17.45 -0.23
C ALA A 84 -16.70 17.92 0.79
N ALA A 85 -16.95 17.14 1.85
CA ALA A 85 -17.92 17.47 2.88
C ALA A 85 -17.38 18.38 4.00
N GLY A 86 -16.07 18.36 4.22
CA GLY A 86 -15.39 19.11 5.28
C GLY A 86 -15.13 20.58 4.92
N GLY A 87 -14.97 21.41 5.96
CA GLY A 87 -14.54 22.81 5.82
C GLY A 87 -13.07 22.93 5.43
N THR A 88 -12.33 23.83 6.07
CA THR A 88 -10.89 24.00 5.82
C THR A 88 -10.14 22.71 6.16
N THR A 89 -9.75 21.96 5.13
CA THR A 89 -8.98 20.72 5.25
C THR A 89 -7.70 20.80 4.43
N THR A 90 -6.71 20.00 4.79
CA THR A 90 -5.43 19.93 4.09
C THR A 90 -4.89 18.51 4.11
N GLU A 91 -4.12 18.18 3.08
CA GLU A 91 -3.49 16.88 2.94
C GLU A 91 -2.05 16.95 3.42
N VAL A 92 -1.68 16.00 4.28
CA VAL A 92 -0.29 15.82 4.70
C VAL A 92 0.12 14.36 4.51
N THR A 93 1.29 14.11 3.95
CA THR A 93 1.81 12.75 3.78
C THR A 93 2.76 12.42 4.92
N VAL A 94 2.51 11.29 5.58
CA VAL A 94 3.39 10.76 6.63
C VAL A 94 4.59 10.07 5.99
N LEU A 95 5.78 10.62 6.23
CA LEU A 95 7.04 10.10 5.71
C LEU A 95 7.65 9.05 6.64
N THR A 96 7.70 9.36 7.94
CA THR A 96 8.24 8.46 8.97
C THR A 96 7.38 8.49 10.22
N VAL A 97 7.47 7.41 11.00
CA VAL A 97 6.92 7.30 12.35
C VAL A 97 8.10 6.89 13.24
N ASP A 98 8.61 7.85 14.01
CA ASP A 98 9.91 7.73 14.65
C ASP A 98 9.82 7.10 16.05
N ALA A 99 8.77 7.43 16.81
CA ALA A 99 8.53 6.85 18.13
C ALA A 99 7.04 6.76 18.44
N LEU A 100 6.58 5.55 18.76
CA LEU A 100 5.22 5.30 19.28
C LEU A 100 5.22 5.52 20.80
N GLN A 101 4.33 6.39 21.27
CA GLN A 101 4.08 6.64 22.68
C GLN A 101 2.61 6.36 23.01
N PRO A 102 2.24 6.15 24.30
CA PRO A 102 0.85 5.88 24.67
C PRO A 102 -0.11 7.03 24.31
N THR A 103 0.40 8.27 24.30
CA THR A 103 -0.37 9.48 24.05
C THR A 103 -0.34 9.94 22.58
N GLY A 104 0.49 9.31 21.75
CA GLY A 104 0.70 9.78 20.38
C GLY A 104 1.97 9.25 19.75
N SER A 105 2.41 9.86 18.66
CA SER A 105 3.61 9.47 17.94
C SER A 105 4.34 10.67 17.36
N TRP A 106 5.67 10.58 17.38
CA TRP A 106 6.52 11.47 16.60
C TRP A 106 6.53 11.01 15.16
N ILE A 107 6.19 11.91 14.25
CA ILE A 107 6.10 11.64 12.82
C ILE A 107 6.79 12.75 12.03
N THR A 108 7.28 12.42 10.85
CA THR A 108 7.67 13.43 9.86
C THR A 108 6.58 13.52 8.81
N ILE A 109 6.09 14.74 8.55
CA ILE A 109 5.05 14.98 7.55
C ILE A 109 5.57 15.85 6.41
N SER A 110 5.02 15.63 5.22
CA SER A 110 5.11 16.54 4.08
C SER A 110 3.76 17.22 3.88
N TRP A 111 3.74 18.53 3.83
CA TRP A 111 2.57 19.31 3.42
C TRP A 111 2.41 19.25 1.92
N ASN A 112 1.48 18.43 1.42
CA ASN A 112 1.34 18.17 -0.01
C ASN A 112 1.15 19.45 -0.84
N ARG A 113 0.44 20.44 -0.27
CA ARG A 113 0.16 21.71 -0.95
C ARG A 113 1.36 22.68 -0.98
N PHE A 114 2.24 22.60 0.01
CA PHE A 114 3.34 23.56 0.20
C PHE A 114 4.72 22.95 -0.08
N ASP A 115 4.76 21.64 -0.36
CA ASP A 115 5.99 20.85 -0.50
C ASP A 115 6.97 21.07 0.67
N TYR A 116 6.42 21.26 1.87
CA TYR A 116 7.19 21.56 3.08
C TYR A 116 7.25 20.35 4.00
N ILE A 117 8.45 19.95 4.39
CA ILE A 117 8.68 18.81 5.29
C ILE A 117 8.98 19.34 6.68
N GLN A 118 8.28 18.81 7.69
CA GLN A 118 8.51 19.17 9.07
C GLN A 118 8.23 18.01 10.03
N PRO A 119 8.84 18.01 11.22
CA PRO A 119 8.44 17.11 12.29
C PRO A 119 7.08 17.51 12.84
N ALA A 120 6.29 16.51 13.22
CA ALA A 120 5.00 16.68 13.84
C ALA A 120 4.79 15.67 14.97
N TRP A 121 3.99 16.07 15.95
CA TRP A 121 3.42 15.20 16.95
C TRP A 121 1.97 14.92 16.56
N ILE A 122 1.59 13.65 16.50
CA ILE A 122 0.20 13.23 16.32
C ILE A 122 -0.29 12.55 17.57
N GLU A 123 -1.46 12.92 18.07
CA GLU A 123 -2.07 12.22 19.20
C GLU A 123 -2.47 10.78 18.83
N ALA A 124 -2.69 9.94 19.84
CA ALA A 124 -3.07 8.56 19.62
C ALA A 124 -4.35 8.46 18.80
N LEU A 125 -4.26 7.83 17.63
CA LEU A 125 -5.39 7.57 16.76
C LEU A 125 -6.04 6.22 17.09
N PRO A 126 -7.35 6.06 16.84
CA PRO A 126 -8.03 4.77 17.00
C PRO A 126 -7.50 3.71 16.02
N GLU A 127 -6.99 4.14 14.86
CA GLU A 127 -6.35 3.28 13.87
C GLU A 127 -4.83 3.51 13.84
N PRO A 128 -4.01 2.45 13.67
CA PRO A 128 -2.57 2.59 13.62
C PRO A 128 -2.13 3.35 12.37
N LEU A 129 -1.23 4.31 12.56
CA LEU A 129 -0.64 5.10 11.50
C LEU A 129 0.53 4.37 10.85
N TRP A 130 0.67 4.52 9.54
CA TRP A 130 1.74 3.89 8.77
C TRP A 130 2.50 4.91 7.91
N PRO A 131 3.82 4.74 7.74
CA PRO A 131 4.58 5.51 6.76
C PRO A 131 4.01 5.33 5.35
N GLY A 132 3.91 6.42 4.60
CA GLY A 132 3.29 6.47 3.27
C GLY A 132 1.76 6.63 3.31
N SER A 133 1.16 6.92 4.47
CA SER A 133 -0.23 7.35 4.56
C SER A 133 -0.35 8.84 4.24
N VAL A 134 -1.37 9.21 3.45
CA VAL A 134 -1.86 10.57 3.30
C VAL A 134 -2.97 10.78 4.33
N LEU A 135 -2.85 11.81 5.13
CA LEU A 135 -3.84 12.22 6.13
C LEU A 135 -4.59 13.44 5.63
N LEU A 136 -5.92 13.40 5.77
CA LEU A 136 -6.76 14.58 5.66
C LEU A 136 -6.89 15.15 7.06
N ILE A 137 -6.30 16.31 7.28
CA ILE A 137 -6.34 16.97 8.58
C ILE A 137 -7.10 18.29 8.49
N GLN A 138 -7.71 18.69 9.61
CA GLN A 138 -8.12 20.05 9.83
C GLN A 138 -6.93 20.84 10.39
N PRO A 139 -6.38 21.83 9.64
CA PRO A 139 -5.24 22.60 10.12
C PRO A 139 -5.64 23.47 11.31
N ASP A 140 -4.79 23.50 12.33
CA ASP A 140 -5.01 24.34 13.51
C ASP A 140 -4.57 25.79 13.23
N PRO A 141 -5.52 26.76 13.20
CA PRO A 141 -5.22 28.15 12.89
C PRO A 141 -4.42 28.85 14.01
N THR A 142 -4.28 28.24 15.19
CA THR A 142 -3.41 28.76 16.24
C THR A 142 -1.93 28.46 15.97
N GLN A 143 -1.64 27.39 15.22
CA GLN A 143 -0.28 26.94 14.91
C GLN A 143 0.22 27.43 13.55
N VAL A 144 -0.66 27.53 12.54
CA VAL A 144 -0.29 28.00 11.20
C VAL A 144 -1.14 29.20 10.84
N ARG A 145 -0.50 30.35 10.64
CA ARG A 145 -1.14 31.62 10.28
C ARG A 145 -0.46 32.24 9.06
N PRO A 146 -1.22 32.84 8.12
CA PRO A 146 -0.63 33.58 7.02
C PRO A 146 0.32 34.67 7.53
N GLY A 147 1.54 34.72 6.98
CA GLY A 147 2.57 35.69 7.34
C GLY A 147 3.35 35.39 8.62
N ALA A 148 2.99 34.35 9.37
CA ALA A 148 3.79 33.86 10.51
C ALA A 148 4.81 32.81 10.04
N PRO A 149 5.96 32.66 10.73
CA PRO A 149 6.86 31.56 10.47
C PRO A 149 6.18 30.21 10.79
N TRP A 150 6.60 29.16 10.10
CA TRP A 150 6.15 27.80 10.41
C TRP A 150 6.60 27.41 11.83
N PRO A 151 5.76 26.69 12.59
CA PRO A 151 6.18 26.17 13.88
C PRO A 151 7.31 25.15 13.69
N SER A 152 8.25 25.07 14.65
CA SER A 152 9.32 24.07 14.62
C SER A 152 8.78 22.65 14.67
N THR A 153 7.63 22.46 15.32
CA THR A 153 6.95 21.19 15.49
C THR A 153 5.46 21.44 15.41
N TYR A 154 4.79 20.73 14.53
CA TYR A 154 3.34 20.83 14.39
C TYR A 154 2.62 19.77 15.20
N ARG A 155 1.55 20.14 15.88
CA ARG A 155 0.73 19.24 16.68
C ARG A 155 -0.58 18.94 15.98
N ILE A 156 -0.83 17.67 15.73
CA ILE A 156 -2.05 17.14 15.14
C ILE A 156 -2.83 16.46 16.26
N SER A 157 -3.97 17.05 16.62
CA SER A 157 -4.89 16.37 17.53
C SER A 157 -5.56 15.20 16.83
N GLY A 158 -5.89 14.15 17.58
CA GLY A 158 -6.54 12.96 17.04
C GLY A 158 -7.88 13.29 16.37
N ASP A 159 -8.63 14.21 16.97
CA ASP A 159 -9.93 14.68 16.46
C ASP A 159 -9.81 15.54 15.19
N HIS A 160 -8.62 16.06 14.90
CA HIS A 160 -8.35 16.82 13.67
C HIS A 160 -7.95 15.92 12.50
N VAL A 161 -7.79 14.61 12.71
CA VAL A 161 -7.55 13.65 11.63
C VAL A 161 -8.88 13.10 11.14
N LEU A 162 -9.31 13.58 9.98
CA LEU A 162 -10.62 13.26 9.43
C LEU A 162 -10.63 11.94 8.67
N ALA A 163 -9.56 11.69 7.92
CA ALA A 163 -9.42 10.51 7.08
C ALA A 163 -7.95 10.19 6.82
N TRP A 164 -7.70 8.97 6.36
CA TRP A 164 -6.41 8.58 5.82
C TRP A 164 -6.58 7.71 4.58
N ALA A 165 -5.58 7.74 3.70
CA ALA A 165 -5.51 6.89 2.53
C ALA A 165 -4.03 6.56 2.22
N PRO A 166 -3.71 5.43 1.60
CA PRO A 166 -2.33 5.10 1.25
C PRO A 166 -1.87 5.93 0.04
N VAL A 167 -0.65 6.49 0.10
CA VAL A 167 -0.06 7.31 -0.98
C VAL A 167 0.09 6.50 -2.27
N ARG A 168 0.49 5.23 -2.14
CA ARG A 168 0.48 4.27 -3.24
C ARG A 168 -0.94 3.76 -3.38
N GLY A 169 -1.70 4.33 -4.30
CA GLY A 169 -3.13 4.05 -4.45
C GLY A 169 -3.87 5.16 -5.16
N HIS A 170 -3.39 6.40 -5.00
CA HIS A 170 -3.85 7.54 -5.75
C HIS A 170 -3.52 7.34 -7.24
N ARG A 171 -4.54 7.19 -8.09
CA ARG A 171 -4.33 7.41 -9.53
C ARG A 171 -4.35 8.92 -9.71
N PRO A 172 -3.25 9.55 -10.17
CA PRO A 172 -3.39 10.91 -10.70
C PRO A 172 -4.41 10.82 -11.84
N GLN A 173 -5.49 11.58 -11.72
CA GLN A 173 -6.33 11.89 -12.88
C GLN A 173 -5.58 12.89 -13.76
#